data_AF-A0A5F0K737-F1
#
_entry.id   AF-A0A5F0K737-F1
#
_cell.length_a   1.000
_cell.length_b   1.000
_cell.length_c   1.000
_cell.angle_alpha   90.00
_cell.angle_beta   90.00
_cell.angle_gamma   90.00
#
_symmetry.space_group_name_H-M   'P 1'
#
loop_
_entity.id
_entity.type
_entity.pdbx_description
1 polymer ?
#
loop_
_entity_poly.entity_id
_entity_poly.type
_entity_poly.pdbx_seq_one_letter_code
_entity_poly.pdbx_strand_id
1 'polypeptide(L)'
;MNRFALARREAALCLLLTLLYFIAWYGSAYFIPEELELWNMPLWFLLSCILMPLLFIGLCALMVDRLFVDIPLDSPSLDDKEPPRES
;
A
#
# COMPACT_ATOMS: atom_id res chain seq x y z
N MET A 1 -17.77 11.48 10.73
CA MET A 1 -16.91 10.36 11.18
C MET A 1 -15.54 10.91 11.57
N ASN A 2 -14.88 10.38 12.60
CA ASN A 2 -13.62 10.92 13.11
C ASN A 2 -12.44 10.68 12.14
N ARG A 3 -11.84 11.75 11.62
CA ARG A 3 -10.62 11.76 10.79
C ARG A 3 -9.48 10.88 11.31
N PHE A 4 -9.35 10.73 12.63
CA PHE A 4 -8.34 9.88 13.26
C PHE A 4 -8.56 8.37 13.04
N ALA A 5 -9.82 7.93 12.92
CA ALA A 5 -10.14 6.54 12.64
C ALA A 5 -9.84 6.17 11.18
N LEU A 6 -10.00 7.13 10.27
CA LEU A 6 -9.61 7.00 8.86
C LEU A 6 -8.09 6.89 8.73
N ALA A 7 -7.35 7.86 9.29
CA ALA A 7 -5.89 7.86 9.27
C ALA A 7 -5.27 6.59 9.88
N ARG A 8 -5.88 6.04 10.94
CA ARG A 8 -5.44 4.77 11.55
C ARG A 8 -5.64 3.57 10.63
N ARG A 9 -6.76 3.52 9.89
CA ARG A 9 -7.02 2.46 8.92
C ARG A 9 -6.05 2.53 7.74
N GLU A 10 -5.80 3.72 7.22
CA GLU A 10 -4.83 3.95 6.15
C GLU A 10 -3.41 3.56 6.59
N ALA A 11 -2.99 3.98 7.77
CA ALA A 11 -1.69 3.61 8.32
C ALA A 11 -1.55 2.08 8.49
N ALA A 12 -2.60 1.39 8.96
CA ALA A 12 -2.60 -0.07 9.09
C ALA A 12 -2.52 -0.78 7.73
N LEU A 13 -3.15 -0.22 6.69
CA LEU A 13 -3.04 -0.73 5.32
C LEU A 13 -1.63 -0.57 4.76
N CYS A 14 -1.00 0.60 4.93
CA CYS A 14 0.40 0.81 4.55
C CYS A 14 1.32 -0.19 5.27
N LEU A 15 1.11 -0.42 6.57
CA LEU A 15 1.89 -1.39 7.36
C LEU A 15 1.74 -2.82 6.83
N LEU A 16 0.50 -3.26 6.56
CA LEU A 16 0.22 -4.57 5.96
C LEU A 16 0.91 -4.71 4.60
N LEU A 17 0.87 -3.67 3.78
CA LEU A 17 1.45 -3.64 2.44
C LEU A 17 2.98 -3.78 2.50
N THR A 18 3.64 -3.03 3.40
CA THR A 18 5.08 -3.17 3.64
C THR A 18 5.44 -4.56 4.16
N LEU A 19 4.61 -5.16 5.02
CA LEU A 19 4.85 -6.50 5.54
C LEU A 19 4.78 -7.55 4.42
N LEU A 20 3.75 -7.49 3.56
CA LEU A 20 3.61 -8.37 2.39
C LEU A 20 4.76 -8.20 1.41
N TYR A 21 5.20 -6.95 1.16
CA TYR A 21 6.40 -6.67 0.36
C TYR A 21 7.62 -7.41 0.90
N PHE A 22 7.85 -7.29 2.21
CA PHE A 22 9.01 -7.89 2.86
C PHE A 22 8.97 -9.42 2.76
N ILE A 23 7.79 -10.02 2.96
CA ILE A 23 7.59 -11.48 2.85
C ILE A 23 7.85 -11.96 1.40
N ALA A 24 7.33 -11.27 0.39
CA ALA A 24 7.50 -11.65 -1.00
C ALA A 24 8.95 -11.48 -1.48
N TRP A 25 9.63 -10.41 -1.03
CA TRP A 25 11.05 -10.19 -1.30
C TRP A 25 11.91 -11.27 -0.64
N TYR A 26 11.66 -11.53 0.65
CA TYR A 26 12.37 -12.57 1.41
C TYR A 26 12.14 -13.97 0.83
N GLY A 27 10.89 -14.28 0.46
CA GLY A 27 10.53 -15.52 -0.21
C GLY A 27 11.30 -15.69 -1.50
N SER A 28 11.40 -14.65 -2.32
CA SER A 28 12.17 -14.74 -3.56
C SER A 28 13.67 -14.93 -3.29
N ALA A 29 14.25 -14.22 -2.33
CA ALA A 29 15.66 -14.37 -2.00
C ALA A 29 16.03 -15.77 -1.48
N TYR A 30 15.15 -16.40 -0.68
CA TYR A 30 15.43 -17.71 -0.07
C TYR A 30 14.96 -18.92 -0.88
N PHE A 31 13.94 -18.74 -1.74
CA PHE A 31 13.38 -19.84 -2.54
C PHE A 31 14.15 -20.07 -3.84
N ILE A 32 15.03 -19.13 -4.23
CA ILE A 32 15.90 -19.25 -5.40
C ILE A 32 17.26 -19.80 -4.94
N PRO A 33 17.66 -21.01 -5.37
CA PRO A 33 18.99 -21.55 -5.10
C PRO A 33 20.07 -20.65 -5.71
N GLU A 34 21.14 -20.39 -4.94
CA GLU A 34 22.31 -19.64 -5.42
C GLU A 34 23.08 -20.41 -6.50
N GLU A 35 22.90 -21.73 -6.60
CA GLU A 35 23.57 -22.59 -7.59
C GLU A 35 23.08 -22.37 -9.03
N LEU A 36 21.96 -21.65 -9.21
CA LEU A 36 21.44 -21.30 -10.52
C LEU A 36 22.15 -20.03 -11.02
N GLU A 37 23.08 -20.22 -11.94
CA GLU A 37 23.77 -19.14 -12.64
C GLU A 37 23.22 -19.02 -14.06
N LEU A 38 22.74 -17.83 -14.42
CA LEU A 38 22.36 -17.51 -15.80
C LEU A 38 23.27 -16.37 -16.27
N TRP A 39 23.97 -16.58 -17.39
CA TRP A 39 24.83 -15.56 -17.98
C TRP A 39 26.05 -15.17 -17.12
N ASN A 40 26.64 -16.12 -16.37
CA ASN A 40 27.77 -15.90 -15.44
C ASN A 40 27.46 -14.95 -14.27
N MET A 41 26.18 -14.78 -13.91
CA MET A 41 25.75 -13.97 -12.78
C MET A 41 24.67 -14.74 -12.00
N PRO A 42 24.64 -14.65 -10.67
CA PRO A 42 23.63 -15.31 -9.86
C PRO A 42 22.21 -14.99 -10.32
N LEU A 43 21.40 -16.02 -10.56
CA LEU A 43 20.01 -15.85 -10.99
C LEU A 43 19.18 -15.10 -9.94
N TRP A 44 19.51 -15.23 -8.66
CA TRP A 44 18.84 -14.50 -7.57
C TRP A 44 18.98 -12.98 -7.72
N PHE A 45 20.07 -12.48 -8.31
CA PHE A 45 20.26 -11.04 -8.58
C PHE A 45 19.36 -10.57 -9.70
N LEU A 46 19.29 -11.32 -10.80
CA LEU A 46 18.40 -11.02 -11.93
C LEU A 46 16.93 -11.05 -11.49
N LEU A 47 16.57 -12.07 -10.71
CA LEU A 47 15.26 -12.17 -10.08
C LEU A 47 15.01 -11.02 -9.12
N SER A 48 15.97 -10.61 -8.29
CA SER A 48 15.81 -9.42 -7.44
C SER A 48 15.56 -8.15 -8.26
N CYS A 49 16.21 -8.01 -9.41
CA CYS A 49 16.05 -6.88 -10.32
C CYS A 49 14.69 -6.85 -11.04
N ILE A 50 14.11 -8.00 -11.37
CA ILE A 50 12.75 -8.11 -11.94
C ILE A 50 11.68 -8.07 -10.84
N LEU A 51 11.98 -8.68 -9.69
CA LEU A 51 11.08 -8.78 -8.56
C LEU A 51 10.85 -7.41 -7.93
N MET A 52 11.88 -6.58 -7.77
CA MET A 52 11.73 -5.23 -7.21
C MET A 52 10.66 -4.39 -7.97
N PRO A 53 10.70 -4.24 -9.30
CA PRO A 53 9.65 -3.55 -10.04
C PRO A 53 8.32 -4.30 -10.06
N LEU A 54 8.32 -5.64 -10.12
CA LEU A 54 7.08 -6.41 -10.08
C LEU A 54 6.35 -6.27 -8.73
N LEU A 55 7.10 -6.32 -7.62
CA LEU A 55 6.60 -6.03 -6.28
C LEU A 55 6.06 -4.62 -6.22
N PHE A 56 6.82 -3.64 -6.70
CA PHE A 56 6.38 -2.24 -6.71
C PHE A 56 5.04 -2.07 -7.44
N ILE A 57 4.88 -2.68 -8.61
CA ILE A 57 3.62 -2.67 -9.37
C ILE A 57 2.49 -3.35 -8.58
N GLY A 58 2.74 -4.52 -7.99
CA GLY A 58 1.75 -5.23 -7.17
C GLY A 58 1.31 -4.44 -5.93
N LEU A 59 2.26 -3.76 -5.26
CA LEU A 59 1.97 -2.87 -4.15
C LEU A 59 1.14 -1.68 -4.59
N CYS A 60 1.50 -1.03 -5.70
CA CYS A 60 0.72 0.07 -6.25
C CYS A 60 -0.70 -0.37 -6.62
N ALA A 61 -0.86 -1.53 -7.25
CA ALA A 61 -2.17 -2.07 -7.59
C ALA A 61 -3.02 -2.34 -6.33
N LEU A 62 -2.45 -3.00 -5.32
CA LEU A 62 -3.17 -3.31 -4.07
C LEU A 62 -3.45 -2.05 -3.24
N MET A 63 -2.56 -1.06 -3.29
CA MET A 63 -2.80 0.26 -2.71
C MET A 63 -3.97 0.93 -3.42
N VAL A 64 -3.99 0.98 -4.75
CA VAL A 64 -5.10 1.55 -5.53
C VAL A 64 -6.42 0.85 -5.20
N ASP A 65 -6.44 -0.48 -5.19
CA ASP A 65 -7.65 -1.28 -4.91
C ASP A 65 -8.22 -1.05 -3.50
N ARG A 66 -7.39 -0.56 -2.56
CA ARG A 66 -7.78 -0.30 -1.16
C ARG A 66 -7.92 1.18 -0.82
N LEU A 67 -7.25 2.07 -1.53
CA LEU A 67 -7.33 3.53 -1.39
C LEU A 67 -8.56 4.09 -2.15
N PHE A 68 -9.06 3.37 -3.15
CA PHE A 68 -10.34 3.64 -3.82
C PHE A 68 -11.56 3.12 -3.03
N VAL A 69 -11.46 2.92 -1.71
CA VAL A 69 -12.66 2.86 -0.89
C VAL A 69 -13.19 4.29 -0.79
N ASP A 70 -14.34 4.54 -1.42
CA ASP A 70 -15.04 5.83 -1.46
C ASP A 70 -14.90 6.56 -0.13
N ILE A 71 -14.07 7.60 -0.12
CA ILE A 71 -14.12 8.63 0.92
C ILE A 71 -15.35 9.46 0.55
N PRO A 72 -16.46 9.40 1.29
CA PRO A 72 -17.53 10.36 1.09
C PRO A 72 -16.94 11.74 1.39
N LEU A 73 -16.79 12.55 0.34
CA LEU A 73 -16.35 13.94 0.42
C LEU A 73 -17.38 14.85 1.11
N ASP A 74 -18.45 14.31 1.67
CA ASP A 74 -19.38 15.07 2.50
C ASP A 74 -18.87 15.16 3.94
N SER A 75 -17.96 16.10 4.16
CA SER A 75 -17.94 16.78 5.45
C SER A 75 -19.24 17.58 5.55
N PRO A 76 -20.20 17.27 6.44
CA PRO A 76 -21.27 18.20 6.71
C PRO A 76 -20.59 19.48 7.22
N SER A 77 -20.64 20.51 6.37
CA SER A 77 -20.26 21.87 6.71
C SER A 77 -20.93 22.21 8.03
N LEU A 78 -20.12 22.50 9.05
CA LEU A 78 -20.59 23.09 10.31
C LEU A 78 -21.00 24.56 10.10
N ASP A 79 -21.70 24.85 9.01
CA ASP A 79 -22.22 26.18 8.65
C ASP A 79 -23.75 26.21 8.53
N ASP A 80 -24.46 25.14 8.93
CA ASP A 80 -25.90 25.20 9.23
C ASP A 80 -26.16 25.49 10.72
N LYS A 81 -25.38 26.41 11.29
CA LYS A 81 -25.72 27.09 12.55
C LYS A 81 -25.67 28.60 12.33
N GLU A 82 -26.47 29.10 11.40
CA GLU A 82 -26.96 30.48 11.52
C GLU A 82 -28.06 30.45 12.58
N PRO A 83 -27.85 31.00 13.80
CA PRO A 83 -28.94 31.12 14.75
C PRO A 83 -29.99 32.06 14.14
N PRO A 84 -31.29 31.73 14.18
CA PRO A 84 -32.34 32.65 13.75
C PRO A 84 -32.16 33.96 14.51
N ARG A 85 -31.73 35.01 13.81
CA ARG A 85 -31.68 36.35 14.38
C ARG A 85 -33.13 36.81 14.45
N GLU A 86 -33.75 36.53 15.60
CA GLU A 86 -35.10 36.94 15.94
C GLU A 86 -35.24 38.47 15.76
N SER A 87 -36.35 38.83 15.13
CA SER A 87 -36.77 40.18 14.70
C SER A 87 -36.96 41.17 15.83
#